data_AF-A0A1Y1V9X0-F1
#
_entry.id   AF-A0A1Y1V9X0-F1
#
_cell.length_a   1.000
_cell.length_b   1.000
_cell.length_c   1.000
_cell.angle_alpha   90.00
_cell.angle_beta   90.00
_cell.angle_gamma   90.00
#
_symmetry.space_group_name_H-M   'P 1'
#
loop_
_entity.id
_entity.type
_entity.pdbx_description
1 polymer ?
#
loop_
_entity_poly.entity_id
_entity_poly.type
_entity_poly.pdbx_seq_one_letter_code
_entity_poly.pdbx_strand_id
1 'polypeptide(L)' 'MSGEYIVCFKEGTANDIIEKAIEDVEKQGGEIKHRYNTTMLGFSAKLPDQVLTTMVNSNDVDFVEADGQVTAYAKTLGI' A
#
# COMPACT_ATOMS: atom_id res chain seq x y z
N MET A 1 -11.71 -1.92 11.94
CA MET A 1 -11.81 -0.72 11.08
C MET A 1 -11.03 -1.01 9.78
N SER A 2 -11.22 -0.23 8.72
CA SER A 2 -10.47 -0.39 7.46
C SER A 2 -9.99 0.98 6.99
N GLY A 3 -8.72 1.10 6.64
CA GLY A 3 -8.11 2.33 6.14
C GLY A 3 -7.47 2.11 4.78
N GLU A 4 -7.09 3.20 4.12
CA GLU A 4 -6.33 3.18 2.89
C GLU A 4 -4.85 3.33 3.23
N TYR A 5 -4.02 2.47 2.66
CA TYR A 5 -2.60 2.41 2.96
C TYR A 5 -1.80 2.18 1.68
N ILE A 6 -0.58 2.70 1.67
CA ILE A 6 0.43 2.40 0.67
C ILE A 6 1.45 1.50 1.33
N VAL A 7 1.65 0.31 0.75
CA VAL A 7 2.62 -0.69 1.20
C VAL A 7 3.77 -0.70 0.20
N CYS A 8 4.97 -0.40 0.71
CA CYS A 8 6.19 -0.37 -0.08
C CYS A 8 7.11 -1.51 0.34
N PHE A 9 7.65 -2.23 -0.63
CA PHE A 9 8.60 -3.32 -0.44
C PHE A 9 10.02 -2.83 -0.64
N LYS A 10 10.97 -3.54 -0.02
CA LYS A 10 12.40 -3.27 -0.16
C LYS A 10 12.85 -3.42 -1.60
N GLU A 11 13.83 -2.64 -2.00
CA GLU A 11 14.44 -2.75 -3.32
C GLU A 11 14.99 -4.16 -3.55
N GLY A 12 14.74 -4.73 -4.74
CA GLY A 12 15.15 -6.10 -5.07
C GLY A 12 14.20 -7.21 -4.58
N THR A 13 13.07 -6.87 -3.94
CA THR A 13 12.02 -7.85 -3.64
C THR A 13 11.49 -8.47 -4.93
N ALA A 14 11.43 -9.81 -4.97
CA ALA A 14 10.94 -10.52 -6.14
C ALA A 14 9.46 -10.23 -6.38
N ASN A 15 9.06 -10.07 -7.66
CA ASN A 15 7.67 -9.82 -8.02
C ASN A 15 6.71 -10.88 -7.45
N ASP A 16 7.13 -12.15 -7.39
CA ASP A 16 6.31 -13.24 -6.85
C ASP A 16 5.94 -13.03 -5.37
N ILE A 17 6.81 -12.39 -4.58
CA ILE A 17 6.53 -12.07 -3.18
C ILE A 17 5.46 -10.97 -3.10
N ILE A 18 5.55 -9.98 -3.99
CA ILE A 18 4.58 -8.87 -4.07
C ILE A 18 3.22 -9.39 -4.52
N GLU A 19 3.15 -10.26 -5.53
CA GLU A 19 1.91 -10.91 -5.96
C GLU A 19 1.28 -11.72 -4.83
N LYS A 20 2.09 -12.49 -4.10
CA LYS A 20 1.61 -13.26 -2.96
C LYS A 20 1.05 -12.36 -1.85
N ALA A 21 1.72 -11.24 -1.57
CA ALA A 21 1.23 -10.27 -0.61
C ALA A 21 -0.10 -9.65 -1.05
N ILE A 22 -0.26 -9.34 -2.34
CA ILE A 22 -1.52 -8.87 -2.93
C ILE A 22 -2.63 -9.91 -2.75
N GLU A 23 -2.39 -11.15 -3.12
CA GLU A 23 -3.37 -12.23 -2.95
C GLU A 23 -3.77 -12.42 -1.48
N ASP A 24 -2.80 -12.35 -0.55
CA ASP A 24 -3.05 -12.49 0.87
C ASP A 24 -3.88 -11.31 1.42
N VAL A 25 -3.67 -10.09 0.90
CA VAL A 25 -4.51 -8.94 1.22
C VAL A 25 -5.95 -9.16 0.74
N GLU A 26 -6.13 -9.59 -0.51
CA GLU A 26 -7.46 -9.84 -1.08
C GLU A 26 -8.20 -10.96 -0.35
N LYS A 27 -7.52 -12.07 -0.03
CA LYS A 27 -8.08 -13.19 0.75
C LYS A 27 -8.54 -12.77 2.15
N GLN A 28 -7.86 -11.79 2.74
CA GLN A 28 -8.19 -11.25 4.06
C GLN A 28 -9.24 -10.12 3.99
N GLY A 29 -9.84 -9.87 2.82
CA GLY A 29 -10.89 -8.88 2.63
C GLY A 29 -10.37 -7.45 2.45
N GLY A 30 -9.10 -7.28 2.10
CA GLY A 30 -8.56 -6.03 1.60
C GLY A 30 -8.84 -5.84 0.10
N GLU A 31 -8.67 -4.62 -0.39
CA GLU A 31 -8.93 -4.24 -1.78
C GLU A 31 -7.71 -3.52 -2.34
N ILE A 32 -7.10 -4.05 -3.40
CA ILE A 32 -5.97 -3.37 -4.07
C ILE A 32 -6.52 -2.26 -4.97
N LYS A 33 -5.99 -1.05 -4.80
CA LYS A 33 -6.36 0.12 -5.60
C LYS A 33 -5.37 0.42 -6.71
N HIS A 34 -4.09 0.37 -6.40
CA HIS A 34 -3.04 0.67 -7.36
C HIS A 34 -1.80 -0.18 -7.09
N ARG A 35 -1.07 -0.52 -8.15
CA ARG A 35 0.18 -1.28 -8.05
C ARG A 35 1.31 -0.50 -8.67
N TYR A 36 2.43 -0.44 -7.96
CA TYR A 36 3.66 0.21 -8.37
C TYR A 36 4.68 -0.87 -8.77
N ASN A 37 5.13 -0.83 -10.03
CA ASN A 37 5.99 -1.87 -10.64
C ASN A 37 7.30 -1.30 -11.22
N THR A 38 7.51 0.01 -11.16
CA THR A 38 8.62 0.69 -11.86
C THR A 38 9.65 1.20 -10.86
N THR A 39 9.51 2.45 -10.44
CA THR A 39 10.46 3.14 -9.55
C THR A 39 10.25 2.77 -8.08
N MET A 40 9.06 2.29 -7.74
CA MET A 40 8.69 1.84 -6.40
C MET A 40 8.02 0.47 -6.53
N LEU A 41 8.43 -0.48 -5.69
CA LEU A 41 7.82 -1.80 -5.61
C LEU A 41 6.79 -1.77 -4.49
N GLY A 42 5.51 -1.83 -4.84
CA GLY A 42 4.46 -1.64 -3.83
C GLY A 42 3.05 -1.67 -4.39
N PHE A 43 2.10 -1.44 -3.51
CA PHE A 43 0.70 -1.25 -3.88
C PHE A 43 -0.02 -0.35 -2.88
N SER A 44 -1.04 0.38 -3.34
CA SER A 44 -2.03 0.98 -2.47
C SER A 44 -3.23 0.05 -2.33
N ALA A 45 -3.71 -0.08 -1.10
CA ALA A 45 -4.83 -0.95 -0.79
C ALA A 45 -5.67 -0.42 0.37
N LYS A 46 -6.94 -0.77 0.35
CA LYS A 46 -7.80 -0.68 1.52
C LYS A 46 -7.54 -1.91 2.38
N LEU A 47 -6.96 -1.72 3.56
CA LEU A 47 -6.59 -2.80 4.47
C LEU A 47 -7.47 -2.79 5.72
N PRO A 48 -7.96 -3.95 6.17
CA PRO A 48 -8.42 -4.14 7.54
C PRO A 48 -7.26 -3.97 8.53
N ASP A 49 -7.54 -3.48 9.74
CA ASP A 49 -6.50 -3.26 10.79
C ASP A 49 -5.66 -4.52 11.10
N GLN A 50 -6.29 -5.70 11.02
CA GLN A 50 -5.61 -6.98 11.23
C GLN A 50 -4.57 -7.26 10.14
N VAL A 51 -4.88 -6.94 8.88
CA VAL A 51 -3.99 -7.14 7.73
C VAL A 51 -2.85 -6.14 7.75
N LEU A 52 -3.15 -4.90 8.15
CA LEU A 52 -2.14 -3.85 8.35
C LEU A 52 -1.05 -4.31 9.33
N THR A 53 -1.46 -4.88 10.46
CA THR A 53 -0.52 -5.36 11.48
C THR A 53 0.42 -6.45 10.91
N THR A 54 -0.11 -7.37 10.09
CA THR A 54 0.70 -8.40 9.43
C THR A 54 1.70 -7.80 8.45
N MET A 55 1.28 -6.81 7.65
CA MET A 55 2.15 -6.15 6.66
C MET A 55 3.29 -5.36 7.31
N VAL A 56 2.99 -4.62 8.39
CA VAL A 56 4.00 -3.85 9.15
C VAL A 56 5.07 -4.75 9.77
N ASN A 57 4.73 -6.00 10.10
CA ASN A 57 5.67 -6.96 10.67
C ASN A 57 6.37 -7.83 9.60
N SER A 58 6.06 -7.65 8.31
CA SER A 58 6.70 -8.41 7.23
C SER A 58 8.12 -7.93 6.99
N ASN A 59 9.07 -8.87 6.87
CA ASN A 59 10.49 -8.55 6.68
C ASN A 59 10.79 -7.96 5.28
N ASP A 60 9.92 -8.19 4.31
CA ASP A 60 10.09 -7.72 2.92
C ASP A 60 9.51 -6.32 2.70
N VAL A 61 8.66 -5.86 3.63
CA VAL A 61 8.09 -4.51 3.62
C VAL A 61 9.14 -3.52 4.13
N ASP A 62 9.29 -2.42 3.41
CA ASP A 62 10.16 -1.31 3.77
C ASP A 62 9.42 -0.31 4.66
N PHE A 63 8.24 0.13 4.21
CA PHE A 63 7.34 0.97 5.01
C PHE A 63 5.89 0.79 4.61
N VAL A 64 5.00 1.14 5.55
CA VAL A 64 3.56 1.26 5.33
C VAL A 64 3.13 2.64 5.78
N GLU A 65 2.48 3.38 4.89
CA GLU A 65 1.93 4.71 5.19
C GLU A 65 0.42 4.72 4.99
N ALA A 66 -0.28 5.55 5.77
CA ALA A 66 -1.70 5.81 5.52
C ALA A 66 -1.82 6.67 4.25
N ASP A 67 -2.67 6.24 3.31
CA ASP A 67 -2.93 6.97 2.07
C ASP A 67 -3.72 8.25 2.40
N GLY A 68 -2.99 9.35 2.54
CA GLY A 68 -3.53 10.65 2.92
C GLY A 68 -3.79 11.52 1.70
N GLN A 69 -4.97 12.15 1.62
CA GLN A 69 -5.23 13.15 0.59
C GLN A 69 -4.34 14.37 0.76
N VAL A 70 -3.41 14.58 -0.18
CA VAL A 70 -2.68 15.84 -0.31
C VAL A 70 -3.54 16.86 -1.06
N THR A 71 -3.79 18.02 -0.46
CA THR A 71 -4.46 19.13 -1.15
C THR A 71 -3.40 20.08 -1.70
N ALA A 72 -3.34 20.23 -3.03
CA ALA A 72 -2.48 21.22 -3.65
C ALA A 72 -3.03 22.64 -3.42
N TYR A 73 -2.21 23.55 -2.89
CA TYR A 73 -2.54 24.95 -2.58
C TYR A 73 -3.09 25.76 -3.77
N ALA A 74 -2.88 25.31 -5.01
CA ALA A 74 -3.43 25.97 -6.21
C ALA A 74 -4.97 25.95 -6.24
N LYS A 75 -5.61 24.94 -5.64
CA LYS A 75 -7.08 24.85 -5.60
C LYS A 75 -7.72 25.88 -4.65
N THR A 76 -6.94 26.48 -3.77
CA THR A 76 -7.40 27.50 -2.81
C THR A 76 -7.33 28.92 -3.39
N LEU A 77 -6.64 29.14 -4.51
CA LEU A 77 -6.48 30.47 -5.10
C LEU A 77 -7.49 30.81 -6.20
N GLY A 78 -8.32 29.86 -6.65
CA GLY A 78 -9.38 30.15 -7.63
C GLY A 78 -8.90 30.88 -8.90
N ILE A 79 -7.68 30.60 -9.34
CA ILE A 79 -7.11 31.06 -10.62
C ILE A 79 -6.92 29.89 -11.59
#